data_AF-A0A930WEG9-F1
#
_entry.id   AF-A0A930WEG9-F1
#
_cell.length_a   1.000
_cell.length_b   1.000
_cell.length_c   1.000
_cell.angle_alpha   90.00
_cell.angle_beta   90.00
_cell.angle_gamma   90.00
#
_symmetry.space_group_name_H-M   'P 1'
#
loop_
_entity.id
_entity.type
_entity.pdbx_description
1 polymer ?
#
loop_
_entity_poly.entity_id
_entity_poly.type
_entity_poly.pdbx_seq_one_letter_code
_entity_poly.pdbx_strand_id
1 'polypeptide(L)'
;MNQNHYYTNQPNSKSQEKHFSYVLKGFTFQFASDNGVFSKNTIDFGSQLLIESYEVPTHLTQGKLLDVGCGYGPMGLSYAKANPEMSVEMVDVNERAMDLAKRNAEANGIQNVTIHESNTYDNVHAKDYSVIISNPPIRAGKEVVHRILAEAYDHLVEG
;
A
#
# COMPACT_ATOMS: atom_id res chain seq x y z
N MET A 1 18.07 22.49 -20.09
CA MET A 1 17.83 22.09 -18.69
C MET A 1 16.64 21.15 -18.71
N ASN A 2 16.89 19.83 -18.71
CA ASN A 2 15.84 18.82 -18.79
C ASN A 2 15.31 18.53 -17.39
N GLN A 3 14.08 18.96 -17.10
CA GLN A 3 13.32 18.49 -15.95
C GLN A 3 12.67 17.16 -16.34
N ASN A 4 13.11 16.08 -15.70
CA ASN A 4 12.50 14.76 -15.81
C ASN A 4 11.14 14.77 -15.10
N HIS A 5 10.07 14.92 -15.88
CA HIS A 5 8.70 14.66 -15.44
C HIS A 5 8.42 13.15 -15.48
N TYR A 6 8.75 12.45 -14.40
CA TYR A 6 8.21 11.11 -14.14
C TYR A 6 7.37 11.21 -12.87
N TYR A 7 6.18 10.61 -12.90
CA TYR A 7 5.02 10.83 -12.01
C TYR A 7 4.14 12.03 -12.41
N THR A 8 3.30 11.81 -13.42
CA THR A 8 2.05 12.56 -13.49
C THR A 8 1.05 11.90 -12.54
N ASN A 9 0.45 12.68 -11.64
CA ASN A 9 -0.63 12.23 -10.73
C ASN A 9 -1.82 11.61 -11.51
N GLN A 10 -1.94 11.94 -12.80
CA GLN A 10 -2.85 11.30 -13.75
C GLN A 10 -2.08 10.38 -14.70
N PRO A 11 -2.25 9.04 -14.62
CA PRO A 11 -1.66 8.14 -15.58
C PRO A 11 -2.27 8.32 -16.97
N ASN A 12 -1.46 8.76 -17.94
CA ASN A 12 -1.82 8.94 -19.36
C ASN A 12 -2.15 7.62 -20.10
N SER A 13 -2.00 6.47 -19.46
CA SER A 13 -2.33 5.17 -20.05
C SER A 13 -3.84 4.96 -20.11
N LYS A 14 -4.33 4.50 -21.27
CA LYS A 14 -5.73 4.05 -21.42
C LYS A 14 -6.07 3.00 -20.36
N SER A 15 -7.15 3.25 -19.63
CA SER A 15 -7.68 2.30 -18.65
C SER A 15 -8.07 0.99 -19.33
N GLN A 16 -7.74 -0.11 -18.67
CA GLN A 16 -8.13 -1.49 -18.98
C GLN A 16 -8.18 -2.25 -17.66
N GLU A 17 -9.26 -2.01 -16.92
CA GLU A 17 -9.47 -2.65 -15.62
C GLU A 17 -9.58 -4.17 -15.76
N LYS A 18 -9.03 -4.89 -14.78
CA LYS A 18 -9.10 -6.34 -14.65
C LYS A 18 -9.53 -6.71 -13.25
N HIS A 19 -10.39 -7.71 -13.16
CA HIS A 19 -10.79 -8.30 -11.90
C HIS A 19 -10.21 -9.70 -11.76
N PHE A 20 -9.72 -10.03 -10.59
CA PHE A 20 -9.21 -11.37 -10.27
C PHE A 20 -9.38 -11.67 -8.78
N SER A 21 -9.49 -12.95 -8.46
CA SER A 21 -9.46 -13.42 -7.07
C SER A 21 -8.06 -13.87 -6.70
N TYR A 22 -7.66 -13.64 -5.45
CA TYR A 22 -6.37 -14.08 -4.92
C TYR A 22 -6.48 -14.43 -3.43
N VAL A 23 -5.71 -15.42 -2.97
CA VAL A 23 -5.67 -15.77 -1.54
C VAL A 23 -4.45 -15.13 -0.90
N LEU A 24 -4.67 -14.32 0.14
CA LEU A 24 -3.63 -13.70 0.95
C LEU A 24 -3.93 -13.92 2.43
N LYS A 25 -2.94 -14.34 3.23
CA LYS A 25 -3.09 -14.63 4.67
C LYS A 25 -4.28 -15.54 4.98
N GLY A 26 -4.58 -16.50 4.09
CA GLY A 26 -5.71 -17.42 4.22
C GLY A 26 -7.10 -16.87 3.86
N PHE A 27 -7.21 -15.60 3.45
CA PHE A 27 -8.46 -14.98 3.01
C PHE A 27 -8.52 -14.83 1.49
N THR A 28 -9.69 -15.09 0.91
CA THR A 28 -9.94 -14.82 -0.52
C THR A 28 -10.30 -13.35 -0.71
N PHE A 29 -9.55 -12.66 -1.56
CA PHE A 29 -9.79 -11.28 -1.95
C PHE A 29 -10.29 -11.20 -3.39
N GLN A 30 -11.15 -10.21 -3.65
CA GLN A 30 -11.49 -9.74 -4.99
C GLN A 30 -10.73 -8.45 -5.26
N PHE A 31 -9.86 -8.44 -6.28
CA PHE A 31 -9.11 -7.26 -6.67
C PHE A 31 -9.52 -6.77 -8.05
N ALA A 32 -9.69 -5.46 -8.16
CA ALA A 32 -9.60 -4.69 -9.38
C ALA A 32 -8.20 -4.09 -9.51
N SER A 33 -7.61 -4.17 -10.71
CA SER A 33 -6.34 -3.53 -11.09
C SER A 33 -6.47 -2.88 -12.46
N ASP A 34 -5.58 -1.94 -12.80
CA ASP A 34 -5.65 -1.23 -14.09
C ASP A 34 -4.25 -1.00 -14.69
N ASN A 35 -4.20 -0.78 -16.00
CA ASN A 35 -3.09 -0.13 -16.69
C ASN A 35 -2.71 1.18 -15.98
N GLY A 36 -1.41 1.36 -15.77
CA GLY A 36 -0.85 2.53 -15.09
C GLY A 36 -0.70 2.34 -13.58
N VAL A 37 -1.03 1.16 -13.05
CA VAL A 37 -0.72 0.75 -11.68
C VAL A 37 0.30 -0.38 -11.68
N PHE A 38 1.12 -0.46 -10.63
CA PHE A 38 2.10 -1.52 -10.44
C PHE A 38 1.42 -2.89 -10.37
N SER A 39 2.07 -3.92 -10.95
CA SER A 39 1.56 -5.29 -11.02
C SER A 39 0.10 -5.42 -11.47
N LYS A 40 -0.26 -4.78 -12.58
CA LYS A 40 -1.63 -4.70 -13.12
C LYS A 40 -2.34 -6.02 -13.46
N ASN A 41 -1.66 -7.17 -13.44
CA ASN A 41 -2.26 -8.46 -13.85
C ASN A 41 -2.51 -9.42 -12.67
N THR A 42 -1.80 -9.26 -11.56
CA THR A 42 -1.82 -10.15 -10.39
C THR A 42 -1.04 -9.50 -9.25
N ILE A 43 -1.03 -10.08 -8.05
CA ILE A 43 -0.15 -9.64 -6.96
C ILE A 43 1.31 -9.84 -7.36
N ASP A 44 2.15 -8.83 -7.12
CA ASP A 44 3.61 -8.94 -7.33
C ASP A 44 4.21 -9.98 -6.39
N PHE A 45 5.20 -10.74 -6.86
CA PHE A 45 5.83 -11.79 -6.08
C PHE A 45 6.48 -11.26 -4.79
N GLY A 46 7.13 -10.10 -4.85
CA GLY A 46 7.74 -9.48 -3.67
C GLY A 46 6.71 -9.08 -2.62
N SER A 47 5.61 -8.46 -3.05
CA SER A 47 4.48 -8.15 -2.16
C SER A 47 3.87 -9.42 -1.56
N GLN A 48 3.62 -10.45 -2.36
CA GLN A 48 3.08 -11.71 -1.87
C GLN A 48 4.00 -12.35 -0.82
N LEU A 49 5.30 -12.44 -1.11
CA LEU A 49 6.26 -13.00 -0.17
C LEU A 49 6.29 -12.23 1.14
N LEU A 50 6.25 -10.90 1.10
CA LEU A 50 6.20 -10.07 2.32
C LEU A 50 4.91 -10.31 3.12
N ILE A 51 3.76 -10.34 2.46
CA ILE A 51 2.45 -10.57 3.09
C ILE A 51 2.38 -11.94 3.81
N GLU A 52 2.92 -12.99 3.16
CA GLU A 52 2.84 -14.35 3.68
C GLU A 52 3.95 -14.68 4.70
N SER A 53 5.05 -13.91 4.71
CA SER A 53 6.18 -14.16 5.63
C SER A 53 6.11 -13.35 6.91
N TYR A 54 5.39 -12.23 6.94
CA TYR A 54 5.29 -11.37 8.11
C TYR A 54 3.92 -11.51 8.77
N GLU A 55 3.96 -11.86 10.06
CA GLU A 55 2.82 -11.80 10.97
C GLU A 55 3.00 -10.64 11.93
N VAL A 56 1.94 -9.85 12.11
CA VAL A 56 1.93 -8.77 13.08
C VAL A 56 2.00 -9.40 14.48
N PRO A 57 3.00 -9.04 15.31
CA PRO A 57 3.08 -9.54 16.67
C PRO A 57 1.80 -9.21 17.46
N THR A 58 1.30 -10.15 18.27
CA THR A 58 0.02 -10.01 18.98
C THR A 58 -0.08 -8.76 19.85
N HIS A 59 1.02 -8.27 20.41
CA HIS A 59 1.03 -7.05 21.21
C HIS A 59 0.92 -5.76 20.38
N LEU A 60 1.05 -5.84 19.05
CA LEU A 60 0.94 -4.73 18.10
C LEU A 60 -0.37 -4.75 17.30
N THR A 61 -1.21 -5.77 17.42
CA THR A 61 -2.42 -5.94 16.59
C THR A 61 -3.52 -4.91 16.84
N GLN A 62 -3.41 -4.11 17.90
CA GLN A 62 -4.28 -2.96 18.20
C GLN A 62 -3.65 -1.62 17.81
N GLY A 63 -2.45 -1.66 17.23
CA GLY A 63 -1.70 -0.48 16.81
C GLY A 63 -2.16 0.10 15.48
N LYS A 64 -1.30 0.95 14.91
CA LYS A 64 -1.48 1.52 13.57
C LYS A 64 -0.48 0.89 12.61
N LEU A 65 -0.91 0.59 11.40
CA LEU A 65 -0.05 0.15 10.31
C LEU A 65 -0.10 1.16 9.16
N LEU A 66 1.06 1.48 8.60
CA LEU A 66 1.18 2.31 7.40
C LEU A 66 1.68 1.48 6.22
N ASP A 67 0.94 1.50 5.11
CA ASP A 67 1.34 0.93 3.81
C ASP A 67 1.77 2.07 2.86
N VAL A 68 3.08 2.22 2.66
CA VAL A 68 3.66 3.29 1.83
C VAL A 68 3.83 2.81 0.39
N GLY A 69 3.21 3.51 -0.55
CA GLY A 69 3.15 3.10 -1.94
C GLY A 69 2.19 1.91 -2.12
N CYS A 70 0.98 2.06 -1.59
CA CYS A 70 0.04 0.95 -1.43
C CYS A 70 -0.47 0.34 -2.75
N GLY A 71 -0.29 1.02 -3.89
CA GLY A 71 -0.82 0.58 -5.17
C GLY A 71 -2.34 0.41 -5.10
N TYR A 72 -2.86 -0.67 -5.69
CA TYR A 72 -4.29 -1.03 -5.57
C TYR A 72 -4.65 -1.75 -4.25
N GLY A 73 -3.73 -1.73 -3.27
CA GLY A 73 -3.96 -2.11 -1.89
C GLY A 73 -3.71 -3.55 -1.44
N PRO A 74 -2.99 -4.43 -2.16
CA PRO A 74 -2.92 -5.84 -1.76
C PRO A 74 -2.27 -6.06 -0.38
N MET A 75 -1.27 -5.27 0.00
CA MET A 75 -0.61 -5.41 1.30
C MET A 75 -1.48 -4.85 2.43
N GLY A 76 -1.80 -3.56 2.42
CA GLY A 76 -2.61 -2.92 3.46
C GLY A 76 -3.96 -3.61 3.68
N LEU A 77 -4.68 -3.98 2.61
CA LEU A 77 -5.96 -4.69 2.73
C LEU A 77 -5.79 -6.09 3.32
N SER A 78 -4.69 -6.80 3.01
CA SER A 78 -4.43 -8.12 3.60
C SER A 78 -4.22 -8.03 5.12
N TYR A 79 -3.45 -7.05 5.59
CA TYR A 79 -3.23 -6.84 7.02
C TYR A 79 -4.47 -6.33 7.74
N ALA A 80 -5.23 -5.43 7.11
CA ALA A 80 -6.50 -4.93 7.65
C ALA A 80 -7.52 -6.06 7.86
N LYS A 81 -7.61 -6.99 6.89
CA LYS A 81 -8.50 -8.15 6.98
C LYS A 81 -8.06 -9.14 8.07
N ALA A 82 -6.76 -9.41 8.16
CA ALA A 82 -6.20 -10.34 9.13
C ALA A 82 -6.20 -9.78 10.57
N ASN A 83 -6.17 -8.45 10.73
CA ASN A 83 -6.11 -7.76 12.03
C ASN A 83 -7.24 -6.72 12.15
N PRO A 84 -8.49 -7.12 12.42
CA PRO A 84 -9.63 -6.21 12.44
C PRO A 84 -9.56 -5.09 13.49
N GLU A 85 -8.75 -5.27 14.55
CA GLU A 85 -8.53 -4.25 15.59
C GLU A 85 -7.47 -3.20 15.21
N MET A 86 -6.68 -3.47 14.16
CA MET A 86 -5.64 -2.57 13.68
C MET A 86 -6.24 -1.48 12.81
N SER A 87 -5.75 -0.24 12.98
CA SER A 87 -6.04 0.85 12.04
C SER A 87 -4.99 0.86 10.94
N VAL A 88 -5.41 0.72 9.68
CA VAL A 88 -4.48 0.67 8.54
C VAL A 88 -4.59 1.97 7.73
N GLU A 89 -3.47 2.65 7.55
CA GLU A 89 -3.34 3.81 6.68
C GLU A 89 -2.57 3.40 5.42
N MET A 90 -3.07 3.79 4.25
CA MET A 90 -2.52 3.38 2.97
C MET A 90 -2.34 4.63 2.11
N VAL A 91 -1.11 4.86 1.66
CA VAL A 91 -0.77 6.07 0.92
C VAL A 91 -0.08 5.76 -0.40
N ASP A 92 -0.40 6.53 -1.43
CA ASP A 92 0.25 6.48 -2.74
C ASP A 92 0.21 7.86 -3.40
N VAL A 93 1.07 8.09 -4.39
CA VAL A 93 1.04 9.31 -5.23
C VAL A 93 0.17 9.13 -6.48
N ASN A 94 -0.20 7.89 -6.80
CA ASN A 94 -0.98 7.55 -7.97
C ASN A 94 -2.48 7.51 -7.64
N GLU A 95 -3.22 8.53 -8.11
CA GLU A 95 -4.67 8.66 -7.90
C GLU A 95 -5.45 7.42 -8.35
N ARG A 96 -5.10 6.85 -9.52
CA ARG A 96 -5.74 5.63 -10.02
C ARG A 96 -5.51 4.44 -9.10
N ALA A 97 -4.33 4.33 -8.51
CA ALA A 97 -4.01 3.25 -7.58
C ALA A 97 -4.86 3.37 -6.30
N MET A 98 -4.97 4.58 -5.76
CA MET A 98 -5.81 4.85 -4.58
C MET A 98 -7.29 4.60 -4.84
N ASP A 99 -7.81 4.98 -6.01
CA ASP A 99 -9.20 4.71 -6.37
C ASP A 99 -9.49 3.21 -6.49
N LEU A 100 -8.53 2.43 -7.03
CA LEU A 100 -8.63 0.97 -7.04
C LEU A 100 -8.55 0.41 -5.62
N ALA A 101 -7.65 0.91 -4.77
CA ALA A 101 -7.52 0.46 -3.39
C ALA A 101 -8.80 0.69 -2.57
N LYS A 102 -9.45 1.85 -2.73
CA LYS A 102 -10.75 2.15 -2.12
C LYS A 102 -11.84 1.18 -2.58
N ARG A 103 -11.96 0.95 -3.88
CA ARG A 103 -12.93 -0.02 -4.44
C ARG A 103 -12.64 -1.46 -4.00
N ASN A 104 -11.36 -1.82 -3.87
CA ASN A 104 -10.95 -3.12 -3.37
C ASN A 104 -11.26 -3.28 -1.87
N ALA A 105 -11.11 -2.22 -1.06
CA ALA A 105 -11.54 -2.24 0.33
C ALA A 105 -13.05 -2.52 0.44
N GLU A 106 -13.86 -1.78 -0.33
CA GLU A 106 -15.31 -1.95 -0.40
C GLU A 106 -15.70 -3.36 -0.85
N ALA A 107 -15.11 -3.86 -1.94
CA ALA A 107 -15.40 -5.19 -2.50
C ALA A 107 -15.08 -6.34 -1.53
N ASN A 108 -14.15 -6.13 -0.59
CA ASN A 108 -13.74 -7.12 0.41
C ASN A 108 -14.34 -6.87 1.80
N GLY A 109 -15.21 -5.86 1.94
CA GLY A 109 -15.87 -5.49 3.20
C GLY A 109 -14.89 -5.05 4.28
N ILE A 110 -13.82 -4.35 3.90
CA ILE A 110 -12.76 -3.88 4.81
C ILE A 110 -13.02 -2.42 5.13
N GLN A 111 -13.16 -2.09 6.41
CA GLN A 111 -13.56 -0.75 6.87
C GLN A 111 -12.53 -0.09 7.78
N ASN A 112 -11.56 -0.84 8.30
CA ASN A 112 -10.49 -0.35 9.16
C ASN A 112 -9.30 0.22 8.35
N VAL A 113 -9.58 0.86 7.21
CA VAL A 113 -8.58 1.43 6.30
C VAL A 113 -8.86 2.89 6.00
N THR A 114 -7.80 3.71 5.94
CA THR A 114 -7.82 5.08 5.42
C THR A 114 -6.88 5.17 4.23
N ILE A 115 -7.37 5.67 3.09
CA ILE A 115 -6.64 5.65 1.81
C ILE A 115 -6.62 7.05 1.19
N HIS A 116 -5.43 7.66 1.07
CA HIS A 116 -5.27 9.03 0.59
C HIS A 116 -3.89 9.33 -0.01
N GLU A 117 -3.78 10.49 -0.68
CA GLU A 117 -2.57 10.90 -1.37
C GLU A 117 -1.48 11.31 -0.38
N SER A 118 -0.31 10.68 -0.49
CA SER A 118 0.91 11.16 0.16
C SER A 118 2.11 10.82 -0.68
N ASN A 119 3.03 11.78 -0.78
CA ASN A 119 4.39 11.49 -1.23
C ASN A 119 5.18 10.97 -0.03
N THR A 120 5.29 9.64 0.07
CA THR A 120 5.88 8.97 1.25
C THR A 120 5.21 9.45 2.54
N TYR A 121 5.92 10.15 3.42
CA TYR A 121 5.43 10.55 4.74
C TYR A 121 4.83 11.98 4.78
N ASP A 122 4.77 12.69 3.65
CA ASP A 122 4.39 14.12 3.63
C ASP A 122 3.00 14.40 4.22
N ASN A 123 2.03 13.51 4.01
CA ASN A 123 0.63 13.67 4.45
C ASN A 123 0.13 12.49 5.31
N VAL A 124 1.02 11.79 6.02
CA VAL A 124 0.57 10.69 6.90
C VAL A 124 -0.01 11.26 8.20
N HIS A 125 -1.03 10.59 8.75
CA HIS A 125 -1.83 11.15 9.85
C HIS A 125 -1.21 10.93 11.24
N ALA A 126 -0.22 10.05 11.36
CA ALA A 126 0.31 9.61 12.64
C ALA A 126 1.84 9.53 12.63
N LYS A 127 2.43 9.42 13.84
CA LYS A 127 3.87 9.19 14.05
C LYS A 127 4.14 8.05 15.04
N ASP A 128 3.09 7.31 15.39
CA ASP A 128 3.06 6.21 16.34
C ASP A 128 2.59 4.93 15.63
N TYR A 129 3.11 4.67 14.42
CA TYR A 129 2.84 3.42 13.73
C TYR A 129 3.57 2.28 14.44
N SER A 130 2.87 1.18 14.66
CA SER A 130 3.45 -0.05 15.18
C SER A 130 4.15 -0.84 14.08
N VAL A 131 3.72 -0.66 12.83
CA VAL A 131 4.28 -1.33 11.66
C VAL A 131 4.25 -0.36 10.48
N ILE A 132 5.35 -0.27 9.74
CA ILE A 132 5.39 0.38 8.42
C ILE A 132 5.81 -0.68 7.41
N ILE A 133 5.01 -0.85 6.35
CA ILE A 133 5.28 -1.78 5.26
C ILE A 133 5.37 -1.02 3.93
N SER A 134 6.21 -1.54 3.04
CA SER A 134 6.36 -0.99 1.69
C SER A 134 6.99 -2.05 0.79
N ASN A 135 6.54 -2.11 -0.46
CA ASN A 135 7.27 -2.73 -1.57
C ASN A 135 7.76 -1.60 -2.49
N PRO A 136 8.87 -0.92 -2.13
CA PRO A 136 9.22 0.36 -2.72
C PRO A 136 9.61 0.22 -4.20
N PRO A 137 9.24 1.20 -5.05
CA PRO A 137 9.50 1.13 -6.48
C PRO A 137 10.99 1.33 -6.78
N ILE A 138 11.73 0.24 -7.01
CA ILE A 138 13.18 0.27 -7.32
C ILE A 138 13.51 1.21 -8.48
N ARG A 139 12.61 1.32 -9.48
CA ARG A 139 12.78 2.17 -10.66
C ARG A 139 12.60 3.66 -10.40
N ALA A 140 12.00 4.06 -9.27
CA ALA A 140 11.81 5.47 -8.89
C ALA A 140 13.12 6.15 -8.48
N GLY A 141 14.20 5.38 -8.31
CA GLY A 141 15.51 5.88 -7.91
C GLY A 141 15.82 5.62 -6.45
N LYS A 142 17.11 5.60 -6.12
CA LYS A 142 17.62 5.29 -4.78
C LYS A 142 17.12 6.29 -3.73
N GLU A 143 16.92 7.55 -4.11
CA GLU A 143 16.47 8.60 -3.19
C GLU A 143 15.09 8.29 -2.62
N VAL A 144 14.13 7.87 -3.45
CA VAL A 144 12.79 7.50 -3.00
C VAL A 144 12.83 6.28 -2.08
N VAL A 145 13.59 5.23 -2.47
CA VAL A 145 13.75 4.03 -1.64
C VAL A 145 14.40 4.37 -0.29
N HIS A 146 15.44 5.20 -0.31
CA HIS A 146 16.13 5.63 0.91
C HIS A 146 15.22 6.47 1.79
N ARG A 147 14.41 7.37 1.22
CA ARG A 147 13.45 8.18 1.94
C ARG A 147 12.44 7.32 2.69
N ILE A 148 11.85 6.34 2.01
CA ILE A 148 10.91 5.38 2.62
C ILE A 148 11.54 4.70 3.83
N LEU A 149 12.80 4.25 3.72
CA LEU A 149 13.47 3.54 4.80
C LEU A 149 13.94 4.44 5.94
N ALA A 150 14.52 5.60 5.63
CA ALA A 150 15.12 6.48 6.63
C ALA A 150 14.07 7.22 7.45
N GLU A 151 13.03 7.77 6.81
CA GLU A 151 11.97 8.53 7.51
C GLU A 151 10.99 7.61 8.25
N ALA A 152 10.99 6.30 7.98
CA ALA A 152 10.19 5.33 8.74
C ALA A 152 10.49 5.41 10.25
N TYR A 153 11.76 5.62 10.60
CA TYR A 153 12.21 5.71 11.99
C TYR A 153 11.46 6.79 12.79
N ASP A 154 11.21 7.95 12.17
CA ASP A 154 10.55 9.08 12.83
C ASP A 154 9.02 8.92 12.97
N HIS A 155 8.47 7.84 12.43
CA HIS A 155 7.03 7.56 12.40
C HIS A 155 6.67 6.24 13.11
N LEU A 156 7.66 5.50 13.62
CA LEU A 156 7.45 4.28 14.38
C LEU A 156 7.34 4.58 15.88
N VAL A 157 6.55 3.76 16.57
CA VAL A 157 6.63 3.68 18.04
C VAL A 157 8.02 3.22 18.47
N GLU A 158 8.45 3.64 19.66
CA GLU A 158 9.67 3.14 20.28
C GLU A 158 9.54 1.64 20.59
N GLY A 159 10.53 0.83 20.18
CA GLY A 159 10.51 -0.62 20.32
C GLY A 159 11.80 -1.30 19.89
#